data_AF-A0A2P4QTL2-F1
#
_entry.id   AF-A0A2P4QTL2-F1
#
_cell.length_a   1.000
_cell.length_b   1.000
_cell.length_c   1.000
_cell.angle_alpha   90.00
_cell.angle_beta   90.00
_cell.angle_gamma   90.00
#
_symmetry.space_group_name_H-M   'P 1'
#
loop_
_entity.id
_entity.type
_entity.pdbx_description
1 polymer ?
#
loop_
_entity_poly.entity_id
_entity_poly.type
_entity_poly.pdbx_seq_one_letter_code
_entity_poly.pdbx_strand_id
1 'polypeptide(L)' 'MIMWEFTSGVPPFNNRAHDIQLSLSICKGERPEIIESTPQCYVDLMKKCWDEDPLKRPSSEEVLDIIKKWIMIPNGKKI' A
#
# COMPACT_ATOMS: atom_id res chain seq x y z
N MET A 1 4.41 -0.97 -0.28
CA MET A 1 4.98 -2.23 0.24
C MET A 1 4.52 -2.51 1.66
N ILE A 2 4.81 -1.66 2.65
CA ILE A 2 4.35 -1.85 4.05
C ILE A 2 2.83 -2.06 4.13
N MET A 3 2.04 -1.22 3.45
CA MET A 3 0.58 -1.38 3.41
C MET A 3 0.14 -2.75 2.88
N TRP A 4 0.85 -3.29 1.88
CA TRP A 4 0.55 -4.59 1.30
C TRP A 4 0.87 -5.73 2.27
N GLU A 5 1.98 -5.63 3.01
CA GLU A 5 2.37 -6.59 4.05
C GLU A 5 1.32 -6.66 5.16
N PHE A 6 0.76 -5.53 5.59
CA PHE A 6 -0.34 -5.51 6.55
C PHE A 6 -1.59 -6.27 6.06
N THR A 7 -1.90 -6.17 4.77
CA THR A 7 -3.10 -6.84 4.21
C THR A 7 -2.89 -8.31 3.90
N SER A 8 -1.67 -8.71 3.55
CA SER A 8 -1.34 -10.08 3.16
C SER A 8 -0.83 -10.93 4.33
N GLY A 9 -0.31 -10.30 5.39
CA GLY A 9 0.34 -10.98 6.51
C GLY A 9 1.69 -11.61 6.17
N VAL A 10 2.24 -11.35 4.97
CA VAL A 10 3.51 -11.91 4.50
C VAL A 10 4.40 -10.83 3.87
N PRO A 11 5.73 -11.01 3.87
CA PRO A 11 6.62 -10.08 3.17
C PRO A 11 6.29 -9.99 1.66
N PRO A 12 6.35 -8.80 1.05
CA PRO A 12 6.20 -8.65 -0.39
C PRO A 12 7.22 -9.51 -1.16
N PHE A 13 6.77 -10.23 -2.18
CA PHE A 13 7.62 -11.10 -3.01
C PHE A 13 8.32 -12.25 -2.26
N ASN A 14 7.76 -12.71 -1.13
CA ASN A 14 8.30 -13.81 -0.31
C ASN A 14 8.50 -15.15 -1.05
N ASN A 15 8.01 -15.29 -2.28
CA ASN A 15 8.16 -16.49 -3.11
C ASN A 15 9.44 -16.51 -3.97
N ARG A 16 10.30 -15.47 -3.92
CA ARG A 16 11.53 -15.39 -4.71
C ARG A 16 12.64 -14.61 -3.99
N ALA A 17 13.87 -14.75 -4.48
CA ALA A 17 15.01 -14.04 -3.92
C ALA A 17 14.90 -12.52 -4.11
N HIS A 18 15.34 -11.76 -3.09
CA HIS A 18 15.42 -10.30 -3.14
C HIS A 18 16.75 -9.87 -3.77
N ASP A 19 16.87 -10.10 -5.07
CA ASP A 19 18.07 -9.85 -5.87
C ASP A 19 17.88 -8.73 -6.91
N ILE A 20 18.92 -8.48 -7.71
CA ILE A 20 18.90 -7.49 -8.79
C ILE A 20 17.77 -7.74 -9.80
N GLN A 21 17.38 -9.00 -10.04
CA GLN A 21 16.33 -9.33 -11.00
C GLN A 21 14.98 -8.88 -10.46
N LEU A 22 14.70 -9.09 -9.17
CA LEU A 22 13.51 -8.55 -8.53
C LEU A 22 13.49 -7.01 -8.57
N SER A 23 14.60 -6.35 -8.24
CA SER A 23 14.70 -4.89 -8.31
C SER A 23 14.38 -4.36 -9.72
N LEU A 24 14.93 -4.99 -10.76
CA LEU A 24 14.68 -4.61 -12.15
C LEU A 24 13.21 -4.79 -12.55
N SER A 25 12.57 -5.87 -12.11
CA SER A 25 11.14 -6.07 -12.41
C SER A 25 10.25 -5.05 -11.70
N ILE A 26 10.56 -4.68 -10.45
CA ILE A 26 9.83 -3.62 -9.73
C ILE A 26 9.97 -2.28 -10.46
N CYS A 27 11.17 -1.96 -10.95
CA CYS A 27 11.41 -0.78 -11.78
C CYS A 27 10.63 -0.81 -13.11
N LYS A 28 10.29 -1.99 -13.62
CA LYS A 28 9.44 -2.20 -14.81
C LYS A 28 7.94 -2.23 -14.50
N GLY A 29 7.54 -1.96 -13.25
CA GLY A 29 6.13 -1.91 -12.85
C GLY A 29 5.62 -3.18 -12.18
N GLU A 30 6.45 -4.20 -11.91
CA GLU A 30 6.01 -5.37 -11.13
C GLU A 30 5.53 -4.91 -9.74
N ARG A 31 4.32 -5.32 -9.36
CA ARG A 31 3.71 -5.07 -8.04
C ARG A 31 3.11 -6.38 -7.51
N PRO A 32 3.06 -6.57 -6.19
CA PRO A 32 2.36 -7.69 -5.58
C PRO A 32 0.87 -7.72 -5.95
N GLU A 33 0.30 -8.91 -5.99
CA GLU A 33 -1.13 -9.13 -6.24
C GLU A 33 -1.99 -8.54 -5.11
N ILE A 34 -3.10 -7.90 -5.45
CA ILE A 34 -4.01 -7.32 -4.46
C ILE A 34 -4.81 -8.44 -3.79
N ILE A 35 -4.78 -8.50 -2.46
CA ILE A 35 -5.57 -9.46 -1.70
C ILE A 35 -7.05 -9.09 -1.81
N GLU A 36 -7.89 -10.02 -2.28
CA GLU A 36 -9.30 -9.80 -2.62
C GLU A 36 -10.12 -9.19 -1.46
N SER A 37 -9.81 -9.57 -0.21
CA SER A 37 -10.48 -9.07 0.99
C SER A 37 -10.04 -7.66 1.42
N THR A 38 -9.13 -7.01 0.69
CA THR A 38 -8.63 -5.68 1.05
C THR A 38 -9.68 -4.61 0.71
N PRO A 39 -10.07 -3.73 1.66
CA PRO A 39 -10.99 -2.64 1.37
C PRO A 39 -10.50 -1.75 0.23
N GLN A 40 -11.39 -1.40 -0.70
CA GLN A 40 -11.03 -0.66 -1.92
C GLN A 40 -10.33 0.67 -1.61
N CYS A 41 -10.76 1.40 -0.58
CA CYS A 41 -10.11 2.66 -0.18
C CYS A 41 -8.64 2.45 0.21
N TYR A 42 -8.32 1.31 0.82
CA TYR A 42 -6.96 0.93 1.19
C TYR A 42 -6.15 0.52 -0.04
N VAL A 43 -6.76 -0.24 -0.97
CA VAL A 43 -6.16 -0.58 -2.27
C VAL A 43 -5.81 0.68 -3.05
N ASP A 44 -6.71 1.65 -3.12
CA ASP A 44 -6.52 2.89 -3.85
C ASP A 44 -5.37 3.73 -3.24
N LEU A 45 -5.33 3.86 -1.92
CA LEU A 45 -4.22 4.54 -1.24
C LEU A 45 -2.89 3.81 -1.45
N MET A 46 -2.88 2.48 -1.30
CA MET A 46 -1.70 1.66 -1.54
C MET A 46 -1.20 1.82 -2.99
N LYS A 47 -2.13 1.88 -3.96
CA LYS A 47 -1.84 2.14 -5.37
C LYS A 47 -1.22 3.50 -5.62
N LYS A 48 -1.69 4.55 -4.96
CA LYS A 48 -1.06 5.87 -5.03
C LYS A 48 0.35 5.89 -4.45
N CYS A 49 0.59 5.19 -3.33
CA CYS A 49 1.89 5.17 -2.66
C CYS A 49 3.02 4.54 -3.50
N TRP A 50 2.71 3.65 -4.43
CA TRP A 50 3.70 2.97 -5.29
C TRP A 50 3.50 3.26 -6.79
N ASP A 51 2.91 4.41 -7.12
CA ASP A 51 2.75 4.90 -8.49
C ASP A 51 4.12 4.95 -9.20
N GLU A 52 4.12 4.66 -10.49
CA GLU A 52 5.33 4.70 -11.32
C GLU A 52 5.88 6.13 -11.41
N ASP A 53 5.00 7.13 -11.50
CA ASP A 53 5.34 8.53 -11.48
C ASP A 53 5.54 9.00 -10.04
N PRO A 54 6.77 9.38 -9.62
CA PRO A 54 7.04 9.83 -8.27
C PRO A 54 6.23 11.08 -7.88
N LEU A 55 5.84 11.92 -8.86
CA LEU A 55 5.08 13.14 -8.60
C LEU A 55 3.61 12.87 -8.26
N LYS A 56 3.10 11.66 -8.57
CA LYS A 56 1.74 11.23 -8.20
C LYS A 56 1.67 10.57 -6.84
N ARG A 57 2.82 10.31 -6.21
CA ARG A 57 2.86 9.68 -4.89
C ARG A 57 2.48 10.70 -3.82
N PRO A 58 1.62 10.33 -2.85
CA PRO A 58 1.32 11.19 -1.74
C PRO A 58 2.53 11.33 -0.82
N SER A 59 2.65 12.50 -0.20
CA SER A 59 3.51 12.69 0.96
C SER A 59 3.06 11.82 2.14
N SER A 60 3.96 11.58 3.09
CA SER A 60 3.61 10.87 4.33
C SER A 60 2.52 11.59 5.13
N GLU A 61 2.45 12.92 5.04
CA GLU A 61 1.41 13.72 5.69
C GLU A 61 0.04 13.47 5.07
N GLU A 62 -0.07 13.47 3.74
CA GLU A 62 -1.32 13.13 3.04
C GLU A 62 -1.78 11.70 3.34
N VAL A 63 -0.86 10.74 3.38
CA VAL A 63 -1.17 9.35 3.79
C VAL A 63 -1.73 9.31 5.21
N LEU A 64 -1.09 10.00 6.15
CA LEU A 64 -1.54 10.08 7.54
C LEU A 64 -2.94 10.69 7.64
N ASP A 65 -3.21 11.77 6.92
CA ASP A 65 -4.51 12.44 6.93
C ASP A 65 -5.62 11.57 6.35
N ILE A 66 -5.34 10.81 5.29
CA ILE A 66 -6.29 9.84 4.73
C ILE A 66 -6.61 8.74 5.75
N ILE A 67 -5.58 8.16 6.38
CA ILE A 67 -5.76 7.10 7.38
C ILE A 67 -6.51 7.63 8.61
N LYS A 68 -6.19 8.83 9.09
CA LYS A 68 -6.93 9.49 10.18
C LYS A 68 -8.41 9.63 9.85
N LYS A 69 -8.77 10.00 8.63
CA LYS A 69 -10.19 10.10 8.22
C LYS A 69 -10.93 8.77 8.28
N TRP A 70 -10.24 7.64 8.12
CA TRP A 70 -10.85 6.30 8.27
C TRP A 70 -11.05 5.89 9.72
N ILE A 71 -10.15 6.30 10.61
CA ILE A 71 -10.17 5.94 12.04
C ILE A 71 -11.05 6.90 12.85
N MET A 72 -11.06 8.18 12.50
CA MET A 72 -11.79 9.21 13.21
C MET A 72 -13.27 9.15 12.82
N ILE A 73 -14.04 8.34 13.55
CA ILE A 73 -15.50 8.33 13.51
C ILE A 73 -16.00 9.72 13.95
N PRO A 74 -16.92 10.37 13.23
CA PRO A 74 -17.53 11.62 13.69
C PRO A 74 -18.31 11.35 14.98
N ASN A 75 -17.74 11.79 16.11
CA ASN A 75 -18.32 11.89 17.44
C ASN A 75 -18.91 10.62 18.08
N GLY A 76 -18.10 9.99 18.95
CA GLY A 76 -18.62 9.52 20.25
C GLY A 76 -19.13 8.09 20.36
N LYS A 77 -19.10 7.27 19.31
CA LYS A 77 -19.27 5.82 19.47
C LYS A 77 -17.92 5.12 19.46
N LYS A 78 -17.39 4.90 20.66
CA LYS A 78 -16.40 3.84 20.90
C LYS A 78 -17.07 2.51 20.56
N ILE A 79 -16.37 1.67 19.81
CA ILE A 79 -16.71 0.26 19.63
C ILE A 79 -16.64 -0.43 21.00
#